data_AF-A0A2H6FCF6-F1
#
_entry.id   AF-A0A2H6FCF6-F1
#
_cell.length_a   1.000
_cell.length_b   1.000
_cell.length_c   1.000
_cell.angle_alpha   90.00
_cell.angle_beta   90.00
_cell.angle_gamma   90.00
#
_symmetry.space_group_name_H-M   'P 1'
#
loop_
_entity.id
_entity.type
_entity.pdbx_description
1 polymer ?
#
loop_
_entity_poly.entity_id
_entity_poly.type
_entity_poly.pdbx_seq_one_letter_code
_entity_poly.pdbx_strand_id
1 'polypeptide(L)'
;MINELRIHGTIGPVEFFTYVSGSDVSKTIFYEETPDYIRFFSRGNEFVITTDGIRYKGCGGGFCEYMFGVDKPTDDTLRDEVVNRLTMFGTYTGKDEKLEFTDNVEGSEIFYRLFLQGHAVQNYYFIVSSDFEGSYKKRQRVILKSVGKYLKRTSMGNEWNGTELVRGFMESLHEEKTTVFIIKLIHRNNHRLYSLFQEFYLEKRYLDASREMYLKDFIDRENIDEYQIERIRIDVMYRHPDNKMVVDEYRDILIDAVGRDQLKPAEIGRLKRLRTLAIRNNIPEVLFDTIDDQLLKGKKIVESHESDYLKEARGILETLFFKDPGLKKHIITEDVVKLLKAKYTAHEKNEMGFERLILDIGKMCDEIVKETEDFTIFEELSRILTYFDRYDNTSSLTNAIAFTEKFDISGENIRSLIGNKEEFDSLKSGLFEELFISPLLVNKYLTSFGRRRVKILFRGLKNIITGDASIREILHNLKKIADEEKIYQIMLMSLNERIKDIYPRLDTKTGRAEVRMEIDKELAGKRILNRIPVHIFEKAVIDIKKEVFYINHVFPKAVKNNDSGLREDFLENSGLDRFYVESKEREYLKKKGIPYSVIDDMMSESAGLV
;
A
#
# COMPACT_ATOMS: atom_id res chain seq x y z
N MET A 1 8.47 4.83 -62.51
CA MET A 1 7.79 5.99 -61.89
C MET A 1 8.37 6.16 -60.51
N ILE A 2 8.62 7.40 -60.09
CA ILE A 2 9.06 7.68 -58.72
C ILE A 2 7.80 7.66 -57.86
N ASN A 3 7.77 6.76 -56.88
CA ASN A 3 6.60 6.56 -56.00
C ASN A 3 6.86 7.08 -54.58
N GLU A 4 8.11 7.40 -54.25
CA GLU A 4 8.52 7.98 -52.97
C GLU A 4 9.57 9.07 -53.18
N LEU A 5 9.46 10.15 -52.40
CA LEU A 5 10.45 11.22 -52.33
C LEU A 5 10.74 11.54 -50.86
N ARG A 6 12.02 11.76 -50.53
CA ARG A 6 12.45 12.17 -49.19
C ARG A 6 13.32 13.39 -49.30
N ILE A 7 12.93 14.46 -48.61
CA ILE A 7 13.66 15.72 -48.58
C ILE A 7 13.96 16.02 -47.12
N HIS A 8 15.21 16.34 -46.81
CA HIS A 8 15.63 16.75 -45.48
C HIS A 8 16.42 18.05 -45.59
N GLY A 9 16.33 18.87 -44.55
CA GLY A 9 17.06 20.13 -44.50
C GLY A 9 16.83 20.87 -43.19
N THR A 10 17.34 22.08 -43.13
CA THR A 10 17.25 22.95 -41.94
C THR A 10 16.83 24.35 -42.35
N ILE A 11 15.95 24.96 -41.57
CA ILE A 11 15.54 26.35 -41.74
C ILE A 11 15.23 26.96 -40.37
N GLY A 12 15.83 28.11 -40.07
CA GLY A 12 15.72 28.72 -38.74
C GLY A 12 16.14 27.75 -37.61
N PRO A 13 15.34 27.61 -36.54
CA PRO A 13 15.65 26.73 -35.41
C PRO A 13 15.30 25.26 -35.65
N VAL A 14 14.70 24.91 -36.80
CA VAL A 14 14.18 23.57 -37.06
C VAL A 14 14.96 22.79 -38.10
N GLU A 15 15.07 21.49 -37.86
CA GLU A 15 15.38 20.49 -38.87
C GLU A 15 14.07 19.87 -39.35
N PHE A 16 13.91 19.69 -40.65
CA PHE A 16 12.69 19.11 -41.23
C PHE A 16 13.00 17.86 -42.06
N PHE A 17 12.06 16.93 -42.05
CA PHE A 17 12.06 15.75 -42.91
C PHE A 17 10.70 15.59 -43.57
N THR A 18 10.68 15.64 -44.90
CA THR A 18 9.47 15.51 -45.70
C THR A 18 9.50 14.21 -46.47
N TYR A 19 8.47 13.39 -46.25
CA TYR A 19 8.26 12.11 -46.91
C TYR A 19 7.02 12.23 -47.77
N VAL A 20 7.14 11.88 -49.04
CA VAL A 20 6.03 11.96 -49.98
C VAL A 20 5.85 10.64 -50.69
N SER A 21 4.61 10.15 -50.76
CA SER A 21 4.27 8.93 -51.50
C SER A 21 3.00 9.11 -52.33
N GLY A 22 2.94 8.47 -53.49
CA GLY A 22 1.81 8.51 -54.41
C GLY A 22 2.09 7.78 -55.72
N SER A 23 1.09 7.67 -56.59
CA SER A 23 1.15 6.90 -57.84
C SER A 23 2.01 7.52 -58.96
N ASP A 24 2.31 8.84 -58.90
CA ASP A 24 3.29 9.52 -59.77
C ASP A 24 3.81 10.82 -59.13
N VAL A 25 4.60 10.67 -58.06
CA VAL A 25 5.19 11.76 -57.23
C VAL A 25 5.96 12.77 -58.09
N SER A 26 6.62 12.30 -59.15
CA SER A 26 7.47 13.14 -60.02
C SER A 26 6.71 14.20 -60.83
N LYS A 27 5.39 14.06 -61.00
CA LYS A 27 4.56 15.01 -61.77
C LYS A 27 3.63 15.85 -60.89
N THR A 28 3.47 15.50 -59.63
CA THR A 28 2.50 16.14 -58.72
C THR A 28 3.15 17.07 -57.71
N ILE A 29 4.42 16.86 -57.40
CA ILE A 29 5.13 17.66 -56.40
C ILE A 29 5.89 18.79 -57.04
N PHE A 30 5.71 19.98 -56.47
CA PHE A 30 6.58 21.11 -56.69
C PHE A 30 7.24 21.52 -55.37
N TYR A 31 8.53 21.81 -55.47
CA TYR A 31 9.40 22.19 -54.37
C TYR A 31 10.10 23.49 -54.74
N GLU A 32 10.08 24.45 -53.83
CA GLU A 32 10.74 25.74 -53.98
C GLU A 32 11.54 26.01 -52.69
N GLU A 33 12.83 26.30 -52.87
CA GLU A 33 13.75 26.61 -51.77
C GLU A 33 14.34 28.00 -51.98
N THR A 34 14.21 28.80 -50.95
CA THR A 34 14.82 30.13 -50.84
C THR A 34 15.50 30.24 -49.48
N PRO A 35 16.35 31.25 -49.26
CA PRO A 35 16.95 31.49 -47.94
C PRO A 35 15.92 31.69 -46.82
N ASP A 36 14.73 32.21 -47.16
CA ASP A 36 13.72 32.63 -46.19
C ASP A 36 12.59 31.59 -45.99
N TYR A 37 12.40 30.70 -46.97
CA TYR A 37 11.37 29.67 -46.89
C TYR A 37 11.65 28.45 -47.76
N ILE A 38 11.03 27.34 -47.34
CA ILE A 38 10.93 26.08 -48.06
C ILE A 38 9.46 25.78 -48.28
N ARG A 39 9.07 25.58 -49.53
CA ARG A 39 7.68 25.46 -49.94
C ARG A 39 7.45 24.15 -50.69
N PHE A 40 6.48 23.37 -50.21
CA PHE A 40 5.96 22.18 -50.85
C PHE A 40 4.54 22.48 -51.34
N PHE A 41 4.24 22.24 -52.62
CA PHE A 41 2.89 22.42 -53.13
C PHE A 41 2.49 21.37 -54.15
N SER A 42 1.21 21.00 -54.11
CA SER A 42 0.59 20.01 -55.00
C SER A 42 -0.92 20.21 -55.05
N ARG A 43 -1.47 20.37 -56.26
CA ARG A 43 -2.92 20.42 -56.57
C ARG A 43 -3.74 21.27 -55.58
N GLY A 44 -3.33 22.52 -55.37
CA GLY A 44 -4.02 23.47 -54.50
C GLY A 44 -3.76 23.30 -53.00
N ASN A 45 -2.91 22.35 -52.61
CA ASN A 45 -2.39 22.22 -51.25
C ASN A 45 -0.97 22.77 -51.19
N GLU A 46 -0.62 23.38 -50.06
CA GLU A 46 0.65 24.04 -49.84
C GLU A 46 1.08 23.92 -48.37
N PHE A 47 2.36 23.64 -48.16
CA PHE A 47 3.04 23.77 -46.87
C PHE A 47 4.31 24.60 -47.05
N VAL A 48 4.45 25.65 -46.27
CA VAL A 48 5.61 26.52 -46.26
C VAL A 48 6.23 26.48 -44.88
N ILE A 49 7.52 26.17 -44.82
CA ILE A 49 8.35 26.32 -43.63
C ILE A 49 9.12 27.62 -43.82
N THR A 50 8.94 28.60 -42.94
CA THR A 50 9.69 29.85 -42.93
C THR A 50 10.77 29.81 -41.85
N THR A 51 11.58 30.86 -41.74
CA THR A 51 12.58 30.98 -40.67
C THR A 51 11.98 31.06 -39.27
N ASP A 52 10.72 31.46 -39.14
CA ASP A 52 10.02 31.76 -37.89
C ASP A 52 8.80 30.87 -37.62
N GLY A 53 8.34 30.07 -38.59
CA GLY A 53 7.16 29.24 -38.43
C GLY A 53 6.78 28.42 -39.65
N ILE A 54 5.49 28.12 -39.73
CA ILE A 54 4.87 27.41 -40.84
C ILE A 54 3.64 28.13 -41.36
N ARG A 55 3.33 27.91 -42.63
CA ARG A 55 2.06 28.28 -43.26
C ARG A 55 1.54 27.08 -44.02
N TYR A 56 0.24 26.83 -43.96
CA TYR A 56 -0.39 25.71 -44.64
C TYR A 56 -1.68 26.13 -45.31
N LYS A 57 -2.02 25.42 -46.39
CA LYS A 57 -3.26 25.56 -47.12
C LYS A 57 -3.66 24.20 -47.70
N GLY A 58 -4.94 23.85 -47.54
CA GLY A 58 -5.53 22.65 -48.14
C GLY A 58 -5.86 21.54 -47.14
N CYS A 59 -6.01 20.31 -47.62
CA CYS A 59 -6.43 19.18 -46.80
C CYS A 59 -5.26 18.56 -46.04
N GLY A 60 -5.35 18.52 -44.72
CA GLY A 60 -4.26 18.06 -43.88
C GLY A 60 -4.50 18.29 -42.40
N GLY A 61 -3.45 18.10 -41.61
CA GLY A 61 -3.47 18.30 -40.17
C GLY A 61 -2.09 18.20 -39.56
N GLY A 62 -2.01 18.45 -38.25
CA GLY A 62 -0.84 18.23 -37.43
C GLY A 62 -1.09 17.13 -36.41
N PHE A 63 -0.05 16.36 -36.06
CA PHE A 63 -0.09 15.41 -34.97
C PHE A 63 1.26 15.31 -34.25
N CYS A 64 1.23 14.93 -32.98
CA CYS A 64 2.42 14.73 -32.16
C CYS A 64 2.07 13.85 -30.94
N GLU A 65 3.07 13.22 -30.34
CA GLU A 65 2.88 12.50 -29.08
C GLU A 65 2.44 13.47 -27.97
N TYR A 66 1.53 13.02 -27.10
CA TYR A 66 1.19 13.78 -25.92
C TYR A 66 2.42 13.93 -25.03
N MET A 67 2.65 15.16 -24.58
CA MET A 67 3.73 15.51 -23.66
C MET A 67 3.12 16.23 -22.47
N PHE A 68 3.83 16.23 -21.33
CA PHE A 68 3.45 17.03 -20.17
C PHE A 68 3.12 18.48 -20.56
N GLY A 69 2.08 19.05 -19.94
CA GLY A 69 1.60 20.42 -20.21
C GLY A 69 0.71 20.59 -21.44
N VAL A 70 0.47 19.54 -22.24
CA VAL A 70 -0.49 19.56 -23.34
C VAL A 70 -1.83 19.01 -22.86
N ASP A 71 -2.91 19.75 -23.09
CA ASP A 71 -4.26 19.28 -22.79
C ASP A 71 -4.57 17.97 -23.53
N LYS A 72 -4.74 16.88 -22.77
CA LYS A 72 -5.22 15.59 -23.27
C LYS A 72 -6.74 15.51 -23.04
N PRO A 73 -7.56 15.43 -24.10
CA PRO A 73 -9.00 15.26 -23.94
C PRO A 73 -9.34 14.01 -23.11
N THR A 74 -10.42 14.06 -22.33
CA THR A 74 -10.85 12.94 -21.48
C THR A 74 -11.02 11.65 -22.29
N ASP A 75 -11.62 11.72 -23.48
CA ASP A 75 -11.83 10.57 -24.38
C ASP A 75 -10.52 9.90 -24.83
N ASP A 76 -9.44 10.68 -24.97
CA ASP A 76 -8.11 10.17 -25.32
C ASP A 76 -7.38 9.65 -24.07
N THR A 77 -7.68 10.19 -22.89
CA THR A 77 -7.07 9.77 -21.61
C THR A 77 -7.58 8.40 -21.16
N LEU A 78 -8.86 8.10 -21.41
CA LEU A 78 -9.49 6.81 -21.09
C LEU A 78 -9.04 5.64 -21.98
N ARG A 79 -8.20 5.88 -22.98
CA ARG A 79 -7.78 4.87 -23.96
C ARG A 79 -6.26 4.75 -23.97
N ASP A 80 -5.75 3.68 -23.40
CA ASP A 80 -4.30 3.45 -23.26
C ASP A 80 -3.56 3.38 -24.60
N GLU A 81 -4.25 2.97 -25.66
CA GLU A 81 -3.70 2.90 -27.02
C GLU A 81 -3.49 4.29 -27.66
N VAL A 82 -4.05 5.37 -27.10
CA VAL A 82 -3.99 6.71 -27.68
C VAL A 82 -2.78 7.47 -27.14
N VAL A 83 -1.79 7.64 -28.03
CA VAL A 83 -0.50 8.26 -27.73
C VAL A 83 -0.34 9.63 -28.39
N ASN A 84 -1.04 9.92 -29.50
CA ASN A 84 -0.88 11.16 -30.24
C ASN A 84 -2.08 12.10 -30.13
N ARG A 85 -1.78 13.39 -30.02
CA ARG A 85 -2.69 14.51 -30.31
C ARG A 85 -2.81 14.65 -31.82
N LEU A 86 -4.03 14.78 -32.34
CA LEU A 86 -4.32 15.01 -33.76
C LEU A 86 -5.21 16.25 -33.93
N THR A 87 -4.76 17.20 -34.77
CA THR A 87 -5.47 18.44 -35.09
C THR A 87 -5.62 18.56 -36.60
N MET A 88 -6.86 18.71 -37.10
CA MET A 88 -7.13 18.86 -38.54
C MET A 88 -7.15 20.34 -38.93
N PHE A 89 -6.65 20.70 -40.12
CA PHE A 89 -6.74 22.08 -40.60
C PHE A 89 -8.20 22.52 -40.79
N GLY A 90 -8.48 23.78 -40.43
CA GLY A 90 -9.83 24.36 -40.52
C GLY A 90 -10.84 23.78 -39.53
N THR A 91 -10.36 23.24 -38.40
CA THR A 91 -11.22 22.74 -37.32
C THR A 91 -11.11 23.56 -36.05
N TYR A 92 -12.21 23.64 -35.30
CA TYR A 92 -12.26 24.23 -33.96
C TYR A 92 -13.23 23.44 -33.08
N THR A 93 -13.05 23.55 -31.77
CA THR A 93 -13.95 22.96 -30.77
C THR A 93 -15.11 23.93 -30.49
N GLY A 94 -16.34 23.51 -30.75
CA GLY A 94 -17.54 24.31 -30.47
C GLY A 94 -17.91 24.35 -28.99
N LYS A 95 -18.96 25.11 -28.63
CA LYS A 95 -19.44 25.27 -27.25
C LYS A 95 -19.87 23.96 -26.57
N ASP A 96 -20.26 22.96 -27.35
CA ASP A 96 -20.67 21.64 -26.87
C ASP A 96 -19.52 20.62 -26.84
N GLU A 97 -18.25 21.09 -26.84
CA GLU A 97 -17.04 20.27 -26.97
C GLU A 97 -16.95 19.40 -28.24
N LYS A 98 -17.83 19.64 -29.22
CA LYS A 98 -17.85 18.92 -30.50
C LYS A 98 -16.90 19.57 -31.51
N LEU A 99 -16.20 18.72 -32.27
CA LEU A 99 -15.31 19.15 -33.35
C LEU A 99 -16.11 19.65 -34.56
N GLU A 100 -15.94 20.91 -34.90
CA GLU A 100 -16.55 21.54 -36.08
C GLU A 100 -15.51 21.75 -37.19
N PHE A 101 -15.94 21.52 -38.43
CA PHE A 101 -15.12 21.65 -39.62
C PHE A 101 -15.59 22.84 -40.46
N THR A 102 -14.64 23.59 -40.99
CA THR A 102 -14.85 24.72 -41.90
C THR A 102 -14.21 24.45 -43.26
N ASP A 103 -14.56 25.28 -44.25
CA ASP A 103 -13.85 25.29 -45.53
C ASP A 103 -12.62 26.22 -45.51
N ASN A 104 -12.38 26.95 -44.41
CA ASN A 104 -11.17 27.74 -44.22
C ASN A 104 -10.05 26.83 -43.68
N VAL A 105 -9.32 26.21 -44.60
CA VAL A 105 -8.22 25.27 -44.31
C VAL A 105 -6.84 25.90 -44.48
N GLU A 106 -6.77 27.23 -44.42
CA GLU A 106 -5.54 28.01 -44.48
C GLU A 106 -5.15 28.46 -43.07
N GLY A 107 -3.86 28.51 -42.77
CA GLY A 107 -3.38 28.95 -41.48
C GLY A 107 -1.87 29.12 -41.41
N SER A 108 -1.42 29.66 -40.28
CA SER A 108 -0.01 29.90 -40.00
C SER A 108 0.26 29.79 -38.51
N GLU A 109 1.40 29.23 -38.15
CA GLU A 109 1.84 29.09 -36.76
C GLU A 109 3.33 29.42 -36.64
N ILE A 110 3.69 30.25 -35.67
CA ILE A 110 5.10 30.51 -35.33
C ILE A 110 5.69 29.31 -34.56
N PHE A 111 6.98 29.04 -34.73
CA PHE A 111 7.62 27.89 -34.09
C PHE A 111 7.46 27.88 -32.57
N TYR A 112 7.58 29.05 -31.92
CA TYR A 112 7.37 29.16 -30.47
C TYR A 112 6.02 28.57 -30.04
N ARG A 113 4.92 28.98 -30.70
CA ARG A 113 3.57 28.50 -30.38
C ARG A 113 3.40 27.03 -30.76
N LEU A 114 3.99 26.60 -31.89
CA LEU A 114 3.93 25.23 -32.38
C LEU A 114 4.54 24.24 -31.37
N PHE A 115 5.76 24.49 -30.88
CA PHE A 115 6.42 23.64 -29.89
C PHE A 115 5.87 23.84 -28.46
N LEU A 116 5.18 24.96 -28.19
CA LEU A 116 4.45 25.17 -26.94
C LEU A 116 3.16 24.36 -26.88
N GLN A 117 2.35 24.38 -27.95
CA GLN A 117 1.05 23.70 -27.98
C GLN A 117 1.20 22.23 -28.37
N GLY A 118 2.16 21.89 -29.24
CA GLY A 118 2.50 20.52 -29.60
C GLY A 118 3.54 19.91 -28.68
N HIS A 119 4.27 18.92 -29.16
CA HIS A 119 5.38 18.32 -28.45
C HIS A 119 6.59 19.27 -28.49
N ALA A 120 7.33 19.43 -27.39
CA ALA A 120 8.44 20.38 -27.29
C ALA A 120 9.58 20.12 -28.30
N VAL A 121 9.76 18.86 -28.68
CA VAL A 121 10.87 18.40 -29.53
C VAL A 121 10.47 18.15 -30.99
N GLN A 122 9.42 17.36 -31.25
CA GLN A 122 9.09 16.83 -32.58
C GLN A 122 7.60 16.99 -32.88
N ASN A 123 7.24 17.64 -33.99
CA ASN A 123 5.86 17.76 -34.44
C ASN A 123 5.74 17.30 -35.88
N TYR A 124 4.60 16.71 -36.21
CA TYR A 124 4.33 16.18 -37.54
C TYR A 124 3.16 16.90 -38.17
N TYR A 125 3.25 17.10 -39.48
CA TYR A 125 2.19 17.62 -40.31
C TYR A 125 1.98 16.68 -41.48
N PHE A 126 0.76 16.64 -41.99
CA PHE A 126 0.45 15.91 -43.20
C PHE A 126 -0.43 16.71 -44.13
N ILE A 127 -0.25 16.48 -45.43
CA ILE A 127 -1.10 17.02 -46.49
C ILE A 127 -1.53 15.86 -47.38
N VAL A 128 -2.82 15.87 -47.73
CA VAL A 128 -3.42 14.89 -48.65
C VAL A 128 -3.83 15.61 -49.93
N SER A 129 -3.05 15.42 -50.99
CA SER A 129 -3.32 15.97 -52.32
C SER A 129 -4.05 14.94 -53.18
N SER A 130 -5.22 15.29 -53.70
CA SER A 130 -6.04 14.43 -54.56
C SER A 130 -6.91 15.26 -55.52
N ASP A 131 -7.49 14.61 -56.53
CA ASP A 131 -8.42 15.22 -57.49
C ASP A 131 -9.85 15.33 -56.91
N PHE A 132 -9.98 15.66 -55.62
CA PHE A 132 -11.28 15.69 -54.95
C PHE A 132 -12.09 16.91 -55.36
N GLU A 133 -13.22 16.67 -56.03
CA GLU A 133 -14.20 17.70 -56.39
C GLU A 133 -15.26 17.83 -55.27
N GLY A 134 -15.08 18.79 -54.37
CA GLY A 134 -16.02 19.05 -53.29
C GLY A 134 -15.50 20.04 -52.26
N SER A 135 -16.27 20.28 -51.19
CA SER A 135 -15.86 21.22 -50.14
C SER A 135 -14.76 20.64 -49.25
N TYR A 136 -13.82 21.47 -48.80
CA TYR A 136 -12.71 21.07 -47.92
C TYR A 136 -13.20 20.43 -46.62
N LYS A 137 -14.30 20.95 -46.06
CA LYS A 137 -14.99 20.37 -44.90
C LYS A 137 -15.35 18.89 -45.09
N LYS A 138 -15.87 18.52 -46.27
CA LYS A 138 -16.22 17.11 -46.55
C LYS A 138 -14.96 16.26 -46.66
N ARG A 139 -13.93 16.77 -47.35
CA ARG A 139 -12.67 16.04 -47.54
C ARG A 139 -11.94 15.78 -46.21
N GLN A 140 -11.82 16.80 -45.36
CA GLN A 140 -11.18 16.67 -44.04
C GLN A 140 -11.88 15.65 -43.14
N ARG A 141 -13.21 15.54 -43.20
CA ARG A 141 -13.96 14.52 -42.46
C ARG A 141 -13.68 13.10 -42.96
N VAL A 142 -13.55 12.91 -44.27
CA VAL A 142 -13.21 11.61 -44.86
C VAL A 142 -11.82 11.21 -44.41
N ILE A 143 -10.84 12.11 -44.53
CA ILE A 143 -9.47 11.87 -44.07
C ILE A 143 -9.45 11.50 -42.59
N LEU A 144 -10.07 12.30 -41.70
CA LEU A 144 -10.08 12.00 -40.27
C LEU A 144 -10.71 10.63 -39.96
N LYS A 145 -11.79 10.25 -40.64
CA LYS A 145 -12.43 8.95 -40.45
C LYS A 145 -11.54 7.78 -40.88
N SER A 146 -10.81 7.94 -41.98
CA SER A 146 -9.95 6.88 -42.52
C SER A 146 -8.65 6.73 -41.74
N VAL A 147 -7.93 7.84 -41.48
CA VAL A 147 -6.57 7.78 -40.92
C VAL A 147 -6.47 8.18 -39.45
N GLY A 148 -7.52 8.78 -38.87
CA GLY A 148 -7.45 9.35 -37.52
C GLY A 148 -7.13 8.32 -36.43
N LYS A 149 -7.70 7.10 -36.54
CA LYS A 149 -7.42 6.01 -35.60
C LYS A 149 -5.97 5.54 -35.70
N TYR A 150 -5.44 5.41 -36.92
CA TYR A 150 -4.05 5.04 -37.16
C TYR A 150 -3.10 6.10 -36.56
N LEU A 151 -3.27 7.37 -36.95
CA LEU A 151 -2.45 8.47 -36.47
C LEU A 151 -2.47 8.63 -34.95
N LYS A 152 -3.62 8.44 -34.28
CA LYS A 152 -3.71 8.57 -32.82
C LYS A 152 -2.95 7.47 -32.04
N ARG A 153 -2.69 6.32 -32.66
CA ARG A 153 -2.18 5.11 -31.98
C ARG A 153 -0.77 4.72 -32.39
N THR A 154 -0.25 5.27 -33.48
CA THR A 154 1.12 4.98 -33.92
C THR A 154 2.14 5.61 -32.98
N SER A 155 2.87 4.78 -32.23
CA SER A 155 4.01 5.22 -31.42
C SER A 155 5.15 5.73 -32.29
N MET A 156 5.70 6.90 -31.95
CA MET A 156 6.79 7.56 -32.66
C MET A 156 8.07 7.36 -31.83
N GLY A 157 8.59 6.12 -31.81
CA GLY A 157 9.81 5.78 -31.09
C GLY A 157 11.07 6.53 -31.57
N ASN A 158 12.19 6.35 -30.85
CA ASN A 158 13.45 7.07 -31.12
C ASN A 158 14.08 6.72 -32.49
N GLU A 159 13.87 5.51 -33.01
CA GLU A 159 14.31 5.07 -34.35
C GLU A 159 13.15 5.14 -35.35
N TRP A 160 12.78 6.37 -35.73
CA TRP A 160 11.61 6.61 -36.56
C TRP A 160 11.85 6.29 -38.05
N ASN A 161 10.98 5.46 -38.64
CA ASN A 161 10.96 5.18 -40.08
C ASN A 161 9.78 5.89 -40.76
N GLY A 162 10.00 7.11 -41.27
CA GLY A 162 8.97 7.90 -41.93
C GLY A 162 8.28 7.24 -43.13
N THR A 163 8.93 6.26 -43.75
CA THR A 163 8.36 5.49 -44.87
C THR A 163 7.24 4.57 -44.43
N GLU A 164 7.41 3.91 -43.27
CA GLU A 164 6.38 3.03 -42.74
C GLU A 164 5.13 3.82 -42.34
N LEU A 165 5.32 5.02 -41.78
CA LEU A 165 4.23 5.91 -41.43
C LEU A 165 3.44 6.38 -42.66
N VAL A 166 4.13 6.80 -43.73
CA VAL A 166 3.46 7.19 -44.97
C VAL A 166 2.76 6.00 -45.61
N ARG A 167 3.37 4.82 -45.61
CA ARG A 167 2.75 3.60 -46.15
C ARG A 167 1.49 3.23 -45.38
N GLY A 168 1.55 3.17 -44.05
CA GLY A 168 0.37 2.86 -43.21
C GLY A 168 -0.71 3.94 -43.30
N PHE A 169 -0.33 5.21 -43.52
CA PHE A 169 -1.28 6.28 -43.82
C PHE A 169 -2.01 6.02 -45.15
N MET A 170 -1.27 5.71 -46.22
CA MET A 170 -1.83 5.42 -47.55
C MET A 170 -2.74 4.19 -47.51
N GLU A 171 -2.30 3.13 -46.83
CA GLU A 171 -3.09 1.92 -46.59
C GLU A 171 -4.39 2.24 -45.85
N SER A 172 -4.34 3.08 -44.80
CA SER A 172 -5.53 3.49 -44.05
C SER A 172 -6.47 4.41 -44.85
N LEU A 173 -5.92 5.20 -45.78
CA LEU A 173 -6.72 6.10 -46.62
C LEU A 173 -7.49 5.35 -47.72
N HIS A 174 -6.94 4.22 -48.22
CA HIS A 174 -7.53 3.39 -49.28
C HIS A 174 -7.81 4.12 -50.60
N GLU A 175 -6.96 5.06 -51.02
CA GLU A 175 -7.14 5.84 -52.25
C GLU A 175 -5.92 5.78 -53.18
N GLU A 176 -6.06 5.13 -54.34
CA GLU A 176 -4.95 4.88 -55.29
C GLU A 176 -4.42 6.13 -56.01
N LYS A 177 -5.25 7.17 -56.16
CA LYS A 177 -4.93 8.42 -56.87
C LYS A 177 -4.70 9.59 -55.91
N THR A 178 -3.94 9.34 -54.85
CA THR A 178 -3.57 10.36 -53.86
C THR A 178 -2.08 10.50 -53.72
N THR A 179 -1.65 11.69 -53.34
CA THR A 179 -0.28 11.98 -52.93
C THR A 179 -0.32 12.48 -51.49
N VAL A 180 0.37 11.80 -50.60
CA VAL A 180 0.44 12.15 -49.18
C VAL A 180 1.82 12.66 -48.84
N PHE A 181 1.85 13.80 -48.17
CA PHE A 181 3.05 14.39 -47.59
C PHE A 181 2.99 14.18 -46.09
N ILE A 182 4.07 13.72 -45.48
CA ILE A 182 4.30 13.77 -44.04
C ILE A 182 5.56 14.58 -43.80
N ILE A 183 5.43 15.62 -42.99
CA ILE A 183 6.47 16.62 -42.71
C ILE A 183 6.73 16.56 -41.22
N LYS A 184 7.92 16.08 -40.84
CA LYS A 184 8.42 16.09 -39.47
C LYS A 184 9.23 17.37 -39.24
N LEU A 185 8.96 18.07 -38.15
CA LEU A 185 9.70 19.23 -37.69
C LEU A 185 10.35 18.91 -36.35
N ILE A 186 11.66 19.13 -36.23
CA ILE A 186 12.44 18.90 -35.02
C ILE A 186 13.06 20.22 -34.57
N HIS A 187 12.76 20.65 -33.35
CA HIS A 187 13.42 21.82 -32.77
C HIS A 187 14.82 21.43 -32.31
N ARG A 188 15.85 21.99 -32.96
CA ARG A 188 17.25 21.53 -32.79
C ARG A 188 17.75 21.66 -31.35
N ASN A 189 17.51 22.81 -30.71
CA ASN A 189 17.99 23.07 -29.35
C ASN A 189 17.28 22.19 -28.31
N ASN A 190 15.94 22.12 -28.38
CA ASN A 190 15.13 21.23 -27.53
C ASN A 190 15.48 19.75 -27.72
N HIS A 191 15.73 19.31 -28.96
CA HIS A 191 16.17 17.95 -29.24
C HIS A 191 17.52 17.64 -28.59
N ARG A 192 18.48 18.56 -28.71
CA ARG A 192 19.78 18.40 -28.08
C ARG A 192 19.69 18.39 -26.55
N LEU A 193 18.86 19.25 -25.95
CA LEU A 193 18.58 19.23 -24.51
C LEU A 193 17.98 17.88 -24.10
N TYR A 194 16.98 17.40 -24.84
CA TYR A 194 16.31 16.12 -24.60
C TYR A 194 17.31 14.96 -24.63
N SER A 195 18.17 14.87 -25.64
CA SER A 195 19.18 13.81 -25.76
C SER A 195 20.19 13.84 -24.60
N LEU A 196 20.70 15.03 -24.24
CA LEU A 196 21.64 15.18 -23.12
C LEU A 196 21.02 14.78 -21.78
N PHE A 197 19.79 15.23 -21.53
CA PHE A 197 19.09 14.91 -20.30
C PHE A 197 18.76 13.41 -20.21
N GLN A 198 18.34 12.80 -21.33
CA GLN A 198 18.08 11.37 -21.42
C GLN A 198 19.34 10.54 -21.13
N GLU A 199 20.48 10.90 -21.72
CA GLU A 199 21.76 10.23 -21.48
C GLU A 199 22.14 10.28 -20.00
N PHE A 200 22.07 11.46 -19.39
CA PHE A 200 22.45 11.64 -17.99
C PHE A 200 21.50 10.94 -17.02
N TYR A 201 20.20 10.93 -17.33
CA TYR A 201 19.18 10.38 -16.44
C TYR A 201 19.10 8.85 -16.50
N LEU A 202 19.33 8.24 -17.68
CA LEU A 202 19.34 6.78 -17.86
C LEU A 202 20.37 6.07 -16.96
N GLU A 203 21.51 6.71 -16.69
CA GLU A 203 22.61 6.08 -15.95
C GLU A 203 22.37 6.02 -14.44
N LYS A 204 21.89 7.11 -13.83
CA LYS A 204 21.85 7.25 -12.36
C LYS A 204 20.50 7.64 -11.78
N ARG A 205 19.51 8.03 -12.60
CA ARG A 205 18.19 8.58 -12.18
C ARG A 205 18.26 9.82 -11.27
N TYR A 206 19.43 10.42 -11.15
CA TYR A 206 19.64 11.74 -10.57
C TYR A 206 20.79 12.40 -11.31
N LEU A 207 20.76 13.73 -11.35
CA LEU A 207 21.84 14.52 -11.92
C LEU A 207 22.84 14.86 -10.81
N ASP A 208 24.12 14.62 -11.06
CA ASP A 208 25.18 15.14 -10.18
C ASP A 208 25.44 16.62 -10.46
N ALA A 209 26.10 17.30 -9.52
CA ALA A 209 26.37 18.75 -9.62
C ALA A 209 27.15 19.14 -10.89
N SER A 210 27.98 18.23 -11.43
CA SER A 210 28.75 18.51 -12.65
C SER A 210 27.87 18.48 -13.90
N ARG A 211 26.93 17.52 -13.97
CA ARG A 211 25.95 17.40 -15.05
C ARG A 211 24.90 18.49 -15.00
N GLU A 212 24.46 18.89 -13.80
CA GLU A 212 23.58 20.04 -13.62
C GLU A 212 24.21 21.34 -14.13
N MET A 213 25.48 21.59 -13.79
CA MET A 213 26.20 22.76 -14.27
C MET A 213 26.36 22.75 -15.80
N TYR A 214 26.69 21.59 -16.38
CA TYR A 214 26.79 21.44 -17.84
C TYR A 214 25.46 21.70 -18.56
N LEU A 215 24.34 21.17 -18.03
CA LEU A 215 23.01 21.42 -18.59
C LEU A 215 22.63 22.90 -18.48
N LYS A 216 22.94 23.54 -17.35
CA LYS A 216 22.67 24.97 -17.14
C LYS A 216 23.46 25.84 -18.12
N ASP A 217 24.75 25.58 -18.29
CA ASP A 217 25.60 26.28 -19.27
C ASP A 217 25.12 26.11 -20.72
N PHE A 218 24.48 24.98 -21.03
CA PHE A 218 23.85 24.74 -22.33
C PHE A 218 22.53 25.51 -22.48
N ILE A 219 21.66 25.46 -21.46
CA ILE A 219 20.37 26.16 -21.42
C ILE A 219 20.57 27.67 -21.59
N ASP A 220 21.49 28.26 -20.83
CA ASP A 220 21.75 29.71 -20.82
C ASP A 220 22.30 30.18 -22.18
N ARG A 221 23.10 29.34 -22.85
CA ARG A 221 23.69 29.64 -24.16
C ARG A 221 22.67 29.58 -25.29
N GLU A 222 21.78 28.60 -25.25
CA GLU A 222 20.79 28.35 -26.29
C GLU A 222 19.45 29.08 -26.03
N ASN A 223 19.35 29.81 -24.92
CA ASN A 223 18.18 30.61 -24.50
C ASN A 223 16.86 29.82 -24.56
N ILE A 224 16.87 28.62 -23.97
CA ILE A 224 15.69 27.74 -23.93
C ILE A 224 14.76 28.21 -22.82
N ASP A 225 13.47 28.33 -23.14
CA ASP A 225 12.41 28.74 -22.22
C ASP A 225 12.26 27.76 -21.04
N GLU A 226 12.06 28.30 -19.83
CA GLU A 226 12.01 27.52 -18.58
C GLU A 226 10.89 26.48 -18.59
N TYR A 227 9.73 26.84 -19.13
CA TYR A 227 8.60 25.93 -19.25
C TYR A 227 8.87 24.78 -20.24
N GLN A 228 9.57 25.06 -21.35
CA GLN A 228 10.02 24.01 -22.27
C GLN A 228 11.02 23.04 -21.62
N ILE A 229 11.93 23.56 -20.77
CA ILE A 229 12.88 22.74 -20.02
C ILE A 229 12.13 21.78 -19.09
N GLU A 230 11.17 22.26 -18.30
CA GLU A 230 10.38 21.42 -17.41
C GLU A 230 9.63 20.32 -18.16
N ARG A 231 8.98 20.66 -19.29
CA ARG A 231 8.26 19.68 -20.12
C ARG A 231 9.19 18.58 -20.62
N ILE A 232 10.37 18.94 -21.15
CA ILE A 232 11.38 17.99 -21.63
C ILE A 232 11.88 17.10 -20.48
N ARG A 233 12.17 17.68 -19.31
CA ARG A 233 12.63 16.92 -18.15
C ARG A 233 11.60 15.88 -17.70
N ILE A 234 10.35 16.29 -17.56
CA ILE A 234 9.25 15.42 -17.12
C ILE A 234 9.02 14.29 -18.13
N ASP A 235 9.04 14.59 -19.43
CA ASP A 235 8.85 13.57 -20.47
C ASP A 235 9.96 12.52 -20.47
N VAL A 236 11.24 12.95 -20.36
CA VAL A 236 12.37 12.01 -20.24
C VAL A 236 12.26 11.16 -18.97
N MET A 237 11.90 11.78 -17.84
CA MET A 237 11.71 11.08 -16.56
C MET A 237 10.61 10.03 -16.64
N TYR A 238 9.48 10.36 -17.28
CA TYR A 238 8.37 9.43 -17.49
C TYR A 238 8.76 8.27 -18.41
N ARG A 239 9.45 8.53 -19.53
CA ARG A 239 9.85 7.50 -20.51
C ARG A 239 10.91 6.51 -19.98
N HIS A 240 11.52 6.76 -18.83
CA HIS A 240 12.42 5.79 -18.21
C HIS A 240 11.66 4.49 -17.89
N PRO A 241 12.14 3.29 -18.29
CA PRO A 241 11.42 2.02 -18.14
C PRO A 241 10.82 1.77 -16.75
N ASP A 242 11.65 1.84 -15.70
CA ASP A 242 11.18 1.64 -14.32
C ASP A 242 10.17 2.68 -13.84
N ASN A 243 10.30 3.93 -14.29
CA ASN A 243 9.38 4.99 -13.88
C ASN A 243 8.05 4.80 -14.58
N LYS A 244 8.10 4.50 -15.88
CA LYS A 244 6.92 4.25 -16.70
C LYS A 244 6.05 3.15 -16.12
N MET A 245 6.66 2.05 -15.66
CA MET A 245 5.93 0.93 -15.04
C MET A 245 5.10 1.38 -13.82
N VAL A 246 5.71 2.11 -12.89
CA VAL A 246 5.05 2.58 -11.66
C VAL A 246 4.01 3.65 -11.95
N VAL A 247 4.32 4.58 -12.86
CA VAL A 247 3.45 5.70 -13.21
C VAL A 247 2.25 5.25 -14.05
N ASP A 248 2.44 4.31 -14.97
CA ASP A 248 1.33 3.73 -15.74
C ASP A 248 0.39 2.93 -14.83
N GLU A 249 0.90 2.12 -13.89
CA GLU A 249 0.04 1.42 -12.92
C GLU A 249 -0.75 2.41 -12.03
N TYR A 250 -0.13 3.52 -11.63
CA TYR A 250 -0.80 4.58 -10.87
C TYR A 250 -1.91 5.24 -11.69
N ARG A 251 -1.62 5.57 -12.95
CA ARG A 251 -2.59 6.14 -13.89
C ARG A 251 -3.77 5.21 -14.12
N ASP A 252 -3.52 3.92 -14.36
CA ASP A 252 -4.55 2.94 -14.69
C ASP A 252 -5.54 2.76 -13.54
N ILE A 253 -5.05 2.70 -12.29
CA ILE A 253 -5.91 2.64 -11.09
C ILE A 253 -6.82 3.87 -11.01
N LEU A 254 -6.29 5.06 -11.32
CA LEU A 254 -7.07 6.29 -11.31
C LEU A 254 -8.10 6.35 -12.45
N ILE A 255 -7.75 5.89 -13.65
CA ILE A 255 -8.68 5.78 -14.78
C ILE A 255 -9.86 4.86 -14.40
N ASP A 256 -9.57 3.69 -13.84
CA ASP A 256 -10.58 2.72 -13.41
C ASP A 256 -11.50 3.30 -12.31
N ALA A 257 -10.97 4.15 -11.44
CA ALA A 257 -11.72 4.83 -10.39
C ALA A 257 -12.59 5.97 -10.94
N VAL A 258 -12.06 6.77 -11.87
CA VAL A 258 -12.80 7.84 -12.56
C VAL A 258 -13.98 7.26 -13.34
N GLY A 259 -13.80 6.11 -14.00
CA GLY A 259 -14.89 5.40 -14.69
C GLY A 259 -16.03 4.96 -13.77
N ARG A 260 -15.76 4.76 -12.47
CA ARG A 260 -16.74 4.31 -11.45
C ARG A 260 -17.22 5.42 -10.51
N ASP A 261 -16.67 6.62 -10.64
CA ASP A 261 -16.92 7.79 -9.79
C ASP A 261 -16.70 7.56 -8.27
N GLN A 262 -15.96 6.50 -7.92
CA GLN A 262 -15.65 6.11 -6.53
C GLN A 262 -14.29 5.43 -6.47
N LEU A 263 -13.47 5.81 -5.48
CA LEU A 263 -12.22 5.13 -5.13
C LEU A 263 -12.51 4.11 -4.01
N LYS A 264 -12.21 2.83 -4.26
CA LYS A 264 -12.30 1.80 -3.23
C LYS A 264 -11.14 1.96 -2.22
N PRO A 265 -11.30 1.60 -0.94
CA PRO A 265 -10.22 1.63 0.04
C PRO A 265 -8.95 0.87 -0.39
N ALA A 266 -9.10 -0.24 -1.12
CA ALA A 266 -7.98 -1.02 -1.66
C ALA A 266 -7.21 -0.29 -2.78
N GLU A 267 -7.89 0.52 -3.60
CA GLU A 267 -7.25 1.32 -4.66
C GLU A 267 -6.47 2.48 -4.04
N ILE A 268 -7.02 3.10 -2.99
CA ILE A 268 -6.34 4.16 -2.22
C ILE A 268 -5.05 3.64 -1.58
N GLY A 269 -5.09 2.43 -1.02
CA GLY A 269 -3.91 1.78 -0.45
C GLY A 269 -2.83 1.51 -1.50
N ARG A 270 -3.21 0.97 -2.68
CA ARG A 270 -2.30 0.77 -3.82
C ARG A 270 -1.66 2.07 -4.31
N LEU A 271 -2.44 3.15 -4.49
CA LEU A 271 -1.92 4.45 -4.92
C LEU A 271 -0.87 5.01 -3.94
N LYS A 272 -1.14 4.95 -2.63
CA LYS A 272 -0.17 5.36 -1.60
C LYS A 272 1.11 4.55 -1.63
N ARG A 273 1.02 3.25 -1.93
CA ARG A 273 2.20 2.38 -2.07
C ARG A 273 3.01 2.67 -3.31
N LEU A 274 2.37 2.93 -4.45
CA LEU A 274 3.06 3.36 -5.66
C LEU A 274 3.82 4.67 -5.41
N ARG A 275 3.23 5.64 -4.69
CA ARG A 275 3.95 6.83 -4.21
C ARG A 275 5.13 6.50 -3.27
N THR A 276 4.97 5.55 -2.36
CA THR A 276 6.06 5.13 -1.46
C THR A 276 7.19 4.41 -2.22
N LEU A 277 6.85 3.55 -3.18
CA LEU A 277 7.79 2.88 -4.08
C LEU A 277 8.50 3.89 -4.97
N ALA A 278 7.80 4.91 -5.44
CA ALA A 278 8.35 6.02 -6.20
C ALA A 278 9.46 6.74 -5.41
N ILE A 279 9.20 7.10 -4.16
CA ILE A 279 10.21 7.72 -3.28
C ILE A 279 11.44 6.82 -3.14
N ARG A 280 11.24 5.51 -2.91
CA ARG A 280 12.35 4.55 -2.76
C ARG A 280 13.18 4.37 -4.04
N ASN A 281 12.55 4.51 -5.20
CA ASN A 281 13.19 4.33 -6.51
C ASN A 281 13.62 5.66 -7.15
N ASN A 282 13.58 6.78 -6.40
CA ASN A 282 13.87 8.13 -6.88
C ASN A 282 13.04 8.55 -8.10
N ILE A 283 11.76 8.12 -8.15
CA ILE A 283 10.81 8.56 -9.17
C ILE A 283 10.28 9.94 -8.76
N PRO A 284 10.34 10.96 -9.65
CA PRO A 284 9.90 12.32 -9.34
C PRO A 284 8.41 12.39 -8.97
N GLU A 285 8.09 13.09 -7.86
CA GLU A 285 6.71 13.24 -7.36
C GLU A 285 5.80 14.00 -8.34
N VAL A 286 6.39 14.92 -9.11
CA VAL A 286 5.71 15.70 -10.16
C VAL A 286 4.96 14.80 -11.16
N LEU A 287 5.43 13.58 -11.40
CA LEU A 287 4.75 12.63 -12.29
C LEU A 287 3.39 12.18 -11.75
N PHE A 288 3.24 12.10 -10.43
CA PHE A 288 1.99 11.68 -9.78
C PHE A 288 1.03 12.84 -9.61
N ASP A 289 1.54 14.00 -9.17
CA ASP A 289 0.71 15.19 -8.94
C ASP A 289 0.03 15.65 -10.23
N THR A 290 0.73 15.54 -11.35
CA THR A 290 0.21 15.92 -12.67
C THR A 290 -0.90 14.99 -13.15
N ILE A 291 -0.84 13.70 -12.81
CA ILE A 291 -1.90 12.73 -13.08
C ILE A 291 -3.10 12.98 -12.16
N ASP A 292 -2.85 13.25 -10.88
CA ASP A 292 -3.90 13.57 -9.90
C ASP A 292 -4.67 14.82 -10.33
N ASP A 293 -3.97 15.89 -10.75
CA ASP A 293 -4.60 17.11 -11.25
C ASP A 293 -5.46 16.86 -12.49
N GLN A 294 -4.97 16.05 -13.44
CA GLN A 294 -5.69 15.72 -14.67
C GLN A 294 -6.93 14.85 -14.43
N LEU A 295 -6.83 13.83 -13.57
CA LEU A 295 -7.85 12.80 -13.42
C LEU A 295 -8.83 13.08 -12.27
N LEU A 296 -8.35 13.61 -11.13
CA LEU A 296 -9.18 13.82 -9.94
C LEU A 296 -9.91 15.16 -9.95
N LYS A 297 -9.48 16.16 -10.74
CA LYS A 297 -10.12 17.49 -10.88
C LYS A 297 -10.53 18.11 -9.52
N GLY A 298 -9.71 17.96 -8.49
CA GLY A 298 -9.97 18.48 -7.14
C GLY A 298 -10.78 17.57 -6.21
N LYS A 299 -11.12 16.34 -6.59
CA LYS A 299 -11.66 15.33 -5.67
C LYS A 299 -10.53 14.83 -4.77
N LYS A 300 -10.54 15.27 -3.50
CA LYS A 300 -9.61 14.74 -2.50
C LYS A 300 -9.96 13.29 -2.20
N ILE A 301 -8.96 12.42 -2.30
CA ILE A 301 -9.01 11.05 -1.82
C ILE A 301 -9.40 11.11 -0.34
N VAL A 302 -10.59 10.62 0.00
CA VAL A 302 -11.05 10.59 1.39
C VAL A 302 -10.22 9.54 2.11
N GLU A 303 -9.33 9.99 2.99
CA GLU A 303 -8.58 9.10 3.85
C GLU A 303 -9.54 8.43 4.83
N SER A 304 -9.62 7.09 4.75
CA SER A 304 -10.26 6.29 5.78
C SER A 304 -9.59 6.57 7.12
N HIS A 305 -10.38 6.84 8.17
CA HIS A 305 -9.96 6.79 9.56
C HIS A 305 -9.63 5.34 9.94
N GLU A 306 -8.53 4.81 9.41
CA GLU A 306 -8.00 3.49 9.75
C GLU A 306 -6.88 3.65 10.79
N SER A 307 -6.84 2.75 11.78
CA SER A 307 -5.77 2.69 12.78
C SER A 307 -4.42 2.42 12.10
N ASP A 308 -3.33 3.01 12.59
CA ASP A 308 -2.03 2.97 11.89
C ASP A 308 -1.48 1.56 11.66
N TYR A 309 -1.73 0.63 12.59
CA TYR A 309 -1.35 -0.78 12.44
C TYR A 309 -2.13 -1.50 11.32
N LEU A 310 -3.38 -1.12 11.07
CA LEU A 310 -4.18 -1.66 9.96
C LEU A 310 -3.72 -1.07 8.63
N LYS A 311 -3.33 0.21 8.58
CA LYS A 311 -2.75 0.82 7.37
C LYS A 311 -1.47 0.11 6.95
N GLU A 312 -0.59 -0.19 7.91
CA GLU A 312 0.67 -0.90 7.62
C GLU A 312 0.39 -2.33 7.11
N ALA A 313 -0.50 -3.07 7.79
CA ALA A 313 -0.87 -4.43 7.41
C ALA A 313 -1.57 -4.51 6.06
N ARG A 314 -2.56 -3.62 5.82
CA ARG A 314 -3.28 -3.50 4.54
C ARG A 314 -2.31 -3.29 3.42
N GLY A 315 -1.39 -2.35 3.63
CA GLY A 315 -0.33 -2.15 2.68
C GLY A 315 0.34 -3.48 2.35
N ILE A 316 0.92 -4.17 3.34
CA ILE A 316 1.83 -5.31 3.09
C ILE A 316 1.14 -6.35 2.21
N LEU A 317 -0.12 -6.63 2.51
CA LEU A 317 -0.94 -7.58 1.77
C LEU A 317 -1.31 -7.08 0.37
N GLU A 318 -1.52 -5.78 0.17
CA GLU A 318 -1.84 -5.21 -1.15
C GLU A 318 -0.70 -5.31 -2.17
N THR A 319 0.56 -5.47 -1.74
CA THR A 319 1.69 -5.72 -2.67
C THR A 319 1.53 -7.02 -3.46
N LEU A 320 0.75 -7.97 -2.94
CA LEU A 320 0.47 -9.23 -3.63
C LEU A 320 -0.29 -9.03 -4.94
N PHE A 321 -0.97 -7.88 -5.12
CA PHE A 321 -1.90 -7.62 -6.23
C PHE A 321 -1.39 -6.66 -7.31
N PHE A 322 -0.10 -6.31 -7.31
CA PHE A 322 0.47 -5.51 -8.40
C PHE A 322 0.37 -6.28 -9.72
N LYS A 323 -0.03 -5.58 -10.79
CA LYS A 323 -0.18 -6.20 -12.12
C LYS A 323 1.18 -6.65 -12.68
N ASP A 324 2.26 -5.94 -12.32
CA ASP A 324 3.60 -6.23 -12.79
C ASP A 324 4.37 -7.21 -11.86
N PRO A 325 4.86 -8.36 -12.39
CA PRO A 325 5.65 -9.32 -11.62
C PRO A 325 6.93 -8.74 -10.99
N GLY A 326 7.53 -7.70 -11.59
CA GLY A 326 8.72 -7.04 -11.05
C GLY A 326 8.44 -6.18 -9.81
N LEU A 327 7.18 -5.76 -9.62
CA LEU A 327 6.70 -5.01 -8.46
C LEU A 327 6.15 -5.91 -7.36
N LYS A 328 5.80 -7.16 -7.68
CA LYS A 328 5.52 -8.26 -6.73
C LYS A 328 6.80 -8.68 -6.01
N LYS A 329 7.49 -7.75 -5.33
CA LYS A 329 8.58 -8.13 -4.42
C LYS A 329 7.97 -9.05 -3.36
N HIS A 330 8.46 -10.29 -3.31
CA HIS A 330 8.04 -11.30 -2.34
C HIS A 330 7.96 -10.69 -0.94
N ILE A 331 6.91 -11.03 -0.20
CA ILE A 331 6.77 -10.65 1.20
C ILE A 331 7.97 -11.22 1.95
N ILE A 332 8.83 -10.32 2.43
CA ILE A 332 10.03 -10.70 3.15
C ILE A 332 9.65 -11.12 4.58
N THR A 333 10.55 -11.84 5.23
CA THR A 333 10.39 -12.29 6.62
C THR A 333 10.00 -11.14 7.57
N GLU A 334 10.56 -9.94 7.37
CA GLU A 334 10.23 -8.74 8.15
C GLU A 334 8.78 -8.29 8.00
N ASP A 335 8.20 -8.43 6.80
CA ASP A 335 6.81 -8.07 6.53
C ASP A 335 5.85 -9.03 7.24
N VAL A 336 6.17 -10.33 7.28
CA VAL A 336 5.40 -11.32 8.07
C VAL A 336 5.42 -10.98 9.55
N VAL A 337 6.57 -10.55 10.09
CA VAL A 337 6.68 -10.11 11.50
C VAL A 337 5.79 -8.91 11.78
N LYS A 338 5.75 -7.93 10.87
CA LYS A 338 4.87 -6.75 11.00
C LYS A 338 3.39 -7.13 10.97
N LEU A 339 3.01 -8.04 10.06
CA LEU A 339 1.64 -8.57 10.00
C LEU A 339 1.23 -9.29 11.29
N LEU A 340 2.12 -10.10 11.87
CA LEU A 340 1.87 -10.78 13.15
C LEU A 340 1.69 -9.79 14.30
N LYS A 341 2.48 -8.71 14.34
CA LYS A 341 2.32 -7.62 15.32
C LYS A 341 1.01 -6.85 15.14
N ALA A 342 0.59 -6.64 13.90
CA ALA A 342 -0.70 -6.03 13.61
C ALA A 342 -1.87 -6.93 14.08
N LYS A 343 -1.79 -8.25 13.83
CA LYS A 343 -2.77 -9.23 14.35
C LYS A 343 -2.79 -9.24 15.89
N TYR A 344 -1.63 -9.21 16.54
CA TYR A 344 -1.52 -9.09 17.98
C TYR A 344 -2.21 -7.83 18.52
N THR A 345 -1.93 -6.68 17.91
CA THR A 345 -2.52 -5.38 18.32
C THR A 345 -4.04 -5.39 18.16
N ALA A 346 -4.54 -5.97 17.07
CA ALA A 346 -5.98 -6.13 16.85
C ALA A 346 -6.63 -7.01 17.93
N HIS A 347 -5.96 -8.11 18.29
CA HIS A 347 -6.42 -9.02 19.33
C HIS A 347 -6.43 -8.35 20.71
N GLU A 348 -5.40 -7.58 21.10
CA GLU A 348 -5.39 -6.84 22.37
C GLU A 348 -6.51 -5.80 22.46
N LYS A 349 -6.78 -5.10 21.35
CA LYS A 349 -7.86 -4.10 21.29
C LYS A 349 -9.26 -4.71 21.11
N ASN A 350 -9.37 -6.03 20.96
CA ASN A 350 -10.60 -6.73 20.59
C ASN A 350 -11.26 -6.16 19.31
N GLU A 351 -10.44 -5.70 18.36
CA GLU A 351 -10.90 -5.10 17.11
C GLU A 351 -10.97 -6.13 15.98
N MET A 352 -12.13 -6.23 15.32
CA MET A 352 -12.32 -7.11 14.16
C MET A 352 -11.74 -6.54 12.85
N GLY A 353 -11.06 -5.40 12.90
CA GLY A 353 -10.56 -4.69 11.71
C GLY A 353 -9.55 -5.51 10.91
N PHE A 354 -8.66 -6.24 11.60
CA PHE A 354 -7.66 -7.08 10.95
C PHE A 354 -8.28 -8.29 10.25
N GLU A 355 -9.24 -8.97 10.89
CA GLU A 355 -9.93 -10.12 10.29
C GLU A 355 -10.76 -9.72 9.05
N ARG A 356 -11.40 -8.53 9.10
CA ARG A 356 -12.08 -7.97 7.92
C ARG A 356 -11.11 -7.70 6.78
N LEU A 357 -9.93 -7.15 7.08
CA LEU A 357 -8.88 -6.93 6.10
C LEU A 357 -8.48 -8.25 5.42
N ILE A 358 -8.22 -9.33 6.18
CA ILE A 358 -7.86 -10.63 5.60
C ILE A 358 -8.96 -11.19 4.70
N LEU A 359 -10.23 -11.06 5.09
CA LEU A 359 -11.37 -11.49 4.28
C LEU A 359 -11.48 -10.72 2.96
N ASP A 360 -11.26 -9.40 2.99
CA ASP A 360 -11.29 -8.56 1.79
C ASP A 360 -10.13 -8.91 0.84
N ILE A 361 -8.93 -9.12 1.39
CA ILE A 361 -7.74 -9.59 0.65
C ILE A 361 -7.99 -10.96 0.03
N GLY A 362 -8.61 -11.90 0.77
CA GLY A 362 -8.97 -13.22 0.26
C GLY A 362 -9.93 -13.17 -0.92
N LYS A 363 -10.98 -12.33 -0.87
CA LYS A 363 -11.90 -12.12 -2.00
C LYS A 363 -11.18 -11.57 -3.23
N MET A 364 -10.27 -10.61 -3.04
CA MET A 364 -9.48 -10.04 -4.14
C MET A 364 -8.54 -11.09 -4.77
N CYS A 365 -7.93 -11.96 -3.96
CA CYS A 365 -7.18 -13.12 -4.49
C CYS A 365 -8.08 -14.03 -5.35
N ASP A 366 -9.26 -14.39 -4.85
CA ASP A 366 -10.18 -15.27 -5.58
C ASP A 366 -10.62 -14.67 -6.92
N GLU A 367 -10.90 -13.36 -6.95
CA GLU A 367 -11.25 -12.62 -8.18
C GLU A 367 -10.09 -12.66 -9.19
N ILE A 368 -8.86 -12.36 -8.75
CA ILE A 368 -7.69 -12.30 -9.63
C ILE A 368 -7.30 -13.69 -10.16
N VAL A 369 -7.35 -14.73 -9.32
CA VAL A 369 -7.09 -16.11 -9.77
C VAL A 369 -8.10 -16.55 -10.83
N LYS A 370 -9.36 -16.12 -10.70
CA LYS A 370 -10.42 -16.38 -11.70
C LYS A 370 -10.16 -15.68 -13.02
N GLU A 371 -9.61 -14.46 -12.99
CA GLU A 371 -9.38 -13.64 -14.18
C GLU A 371 -8.07 -13.95 -14.89
N THR A 372 -7.01 -14.29 -14.14
CA THR A 372 -5.63 -14.35 -14.66
C THR A 372 -5.00 -15.74 -14.61
N GLU A 373 -5.65 -16.72 -13.96
CA GLU A 373 -5.10 -18.07 -13.70
C GLU A 373 -3.73 -18.06 -12.96
N ASP A 374 -3.36 -16.94 -12.33
CA ASP A 374 -2.10 -16.80 -11.60
C ASP A 374 -2.21 -17.31 -10.15
N PHE A 375 -1.74 -18.54 -9.92
CA PHE A 375 -1.76 -19.18 -8.60
C PHE A 375 -0.64 -18.70 -7.65
N THR A 376 0.34 -17.92 -8.12
CA THR A 376 1.47 -17.49 -7.28
C THR A 376 1.03 -16.60 -6.11
N ILE A 377 0.04 -15.74 -6.36
CA ILE A 377 -0.57 -14.86 -5.35
C ILE A 377 -1.25 -15.70 -4.25
N PHE A 378 -1.94 -16.77 -4.66
CA PHE A 378 -2.64 -17.66 -3.75
C PHE A 378 -1.68 -18.45 -2.85
N GLU A 379 -0.55 -18.91 -3.40
CA GLU A 379 0.48 -19.59 -2.63
C GLU A 379 1.10 -18.68 -1.57
N GLU A 380 1.46 -17.44 -1.92
CA GLU A 380 2.02 -16.48 -0.96
C GLU A 380 1.01 -16.09 0.13
N LEU A 381 -0.26 -15.86 -0.24
CA LEU A 381 -1.30 -15.62 0.76
C LEU A 381 -1.48 -16.84 1.68
N SER A 382 -1.48 -18.06 1.14
CA SER A 382 -1.61 -19.29 1.91
C SER A 382 -0.47 -19.47 2.92
N ARG A 383 0.76 -19.09 2.54
CA ARG A 383 1.91 -19.08 3.46
C ARG A 383 1.71 -18.11 4.62
N ILE A 384 1.19 -16.91 4.36
CA ILE A 384 0.89 -15.91 5.42
C ILE A 384 -0.23 -16.42 6.33
N LEU A 385 -1.31 -16.94 5.76
CA LEU A 385 -2.43 -17.50 6.52
C LEU A 385 -1.99 -18.62 7.45
N THR A 386 -1.06 -19.47 7.01
CA THR A 386 -0.46 -20.52 7.85
C THR A 386 0.19 -19.94 9.11
N TYR A 387 0.85 -18.77 9.03
CA TYR A 387 1.40 -18.12 10.21
C TYR A 387 0.32 -17.54 11.14
N PHE A 388 -0.79 -17.04 10.58
CA PHE A 388 -1.93 -16.58 11.39
C PHE A 388 -2.64 -17.73 12.11
N ASP A 389 -2.83 -18.87 11.45
CA ASP A 389 -3.39 -20.07 12.08
C ASP A 389 -2.49 -20.59 13.20
N ARG A 390 -1.16 -20.60 12.97
CA ARG A 390 -0.17 -20.93 14.01
C ARG A 390 -0.24 -19.96 15.18
N TYR A 391 -0.45 -18.67 14.91
CA TYR A 391 -0.61 -17.66 15.95
C TYR A 391 -1.87 -17.91 16.79
N ASP A 392 -3.02 -18.14 16.15
CA ASP A 392 -4.30 -18.35 16.86
C ASP A 392 -4.28 -19.62 17.72
N ASN A 393 -3.68 -20.70 17.20
CA ASN A 393 -3.47 -21.94 17.94
C ASN A 393 -2.53 -21.75 19.13
N THR A 394 -1.39 -21.07 18.93
CA THR A 394 -0.39 -20.84 19.98
C THR A 394 -0.93 -19.90 21.06
N SER A 395 -1.63 -18.83 20.67
CA SER A 395 -2.30 -17.91 21.58
C SER A 395 -3.35 -18.64 22.42
N SER A 396 -4.20 -19.45 21.79
CA SER A 396 -5.23 -20.23 22.49
C SER A 396 -4.63 -21.22 23.50
N LEU A 397 -3.59 -21.96 23.10
CA LEU A 397 -2.91 -22.92 23.99
C LEU A 397 -2.20 -22.24 25.15
N THR A 398 -1.47 -21.15 24.90
CA THR A 398 -0.73 -20.43 25.96
C THR A 398 -1.68 -19.75 26.93
N ASN A 399 -2.77 -19.15 26.45
CA ASN A 399 -3.85 -18.60 27.29
C ASN A 399 -4.54 -19.70 28.13
N ALA A 400 -4.84 -20.86 27.54
CA ALA A 400 -5.42 -21.98 28.27
C ALA A 400 -4.49 -22.45 29.40
N ILE A 401 -3.18 -22.57 29.13
CA ILE A 401 -2.19 -22.96 30.16
C ILE A 401 -2.06 -21.89 31.25
N ALA A 402 -2.18 -20.62 30.91
CA ALA A 402 -2.04 -19.50 31.83
C ALA A 402 -3.25 -19.35 32.77
N PHE A 403 -4.48 -19.44 32.23
CA PHE A 403 -5.70 -19.07 32.95
C PHE A 403 -6.63 -20.25 33.28
N THR A 404 -6.58 -21.37 32.56
CA THR A 404 -7.52 -22.47 32.77
C THR A 404 -7.05 -23.41 33.87
N GLU A 405 -7.89 -23.67 34.87
CA GLU A 405 -7.55 -24.50 36.03
C GLU A 405 -7.51 -26.01 35.72
N LYS A 406 -8.38 -26.47 34.80
CA LYS A 406 -8.53 -27.89 34.42
C LYS A 406 -7.99 -28.16 33.01
N PHE A 407 -6.82 -27.66 32.68
CA PHE A 407 -6.23 -27.91 31.37
C PHE A 407 -5.33 -29.15 31.41
N ASP A 408 -5.80 -30.26 30.85
CA ASP A 408 -4.99 -31.46 30.63
C ASP A 408 -4.05 -31.21 29.45
N ILE A 409 -2.81 -30.82 29.77
CA ILE A 409 -1.76 -30.63 28.77
C ILE A 409 -1.32 -32.00 28.26
N SER A 410 -1.52 -32.26 26.98
CA SER A 410 -1.01 -33.45 26.32
C SER A 410 0.46 -33.26 25.89
N GLY A 411 1.18 -34.37 25.69
CA GLY A 411 2.52 -34.33 25.10
C GLY A 411 2.52 -33.78 23.67
N GLU A 412 1.40 -33.90 22.95
CA GLU A 412 1.22 -33.33 21.61
C GLU A 412 1.15 -31.81 21.64
N ASN A 413 0.45 -31.23 22.63
CA ASN A 413 0.38 -29.78 22.81
C ASN A 413 1.78 -29.18 23.03
N ILE A 414 2.63 -29.84 23.82
CA ILE A 414 4.01 -29.39 24.04
C ILE A 414 4.85 -29.50 22.76
N ARG A 415 4.71 -30.59 21.98
CA ARG A 415 5.42 -30.72 20.70
C ARG A 415 4.99 -29.65 19.71
N SER A 416 3.69 -29.36 19.63
CA SER A 416 3.15 -28.29 18.79
C SER A 416 3.72 -26.92 19.19
N LEU A 417 3.79 -26.62 20.50
CA LEU A 417 4.40 -25.38 21.00
C LEU A 417 5.90 -25.28 20.68
N ILE A 418 6.65 -26.38 20.72
CA ILE A 418 8.07 -26.40 20.34
C ILE A 418 8.21 -26.06 18.85
N GLY A 419 7.46 -26.75 17.98
CA GLY A 419 7.51 -26.49 16.54
C GLY A 419 7.10 -25.07 16.19
N ASN A 420 6.03 -24.55 16.83
CA ASN A 420 5.62 -23.16 16.63
C ASN A 420 6.68 -22.17 17.15
N LYS A 421 7.33 -22.45 18.28
CA LYS A 421 8.41 -21.61 18.79
C LYS A 421 9.57 -21.51 17.80
N GLU A 422 10.05 -22.64 17.25
CA GLU A 422 11.13 -22.64 16.27
C GLU A 422 10.77 -21.84 15.01
N GLU A 423 9.51 -21.93 14.57
CA GLU A 423 9.01 -21.27 13.38
C GLU A 423 8.79 -19.76 13.56
N PHE A 424 8.38 -19.31 14.74
CA PHE A 424 8.33 -17.87 15.04
C PHE A 424 9.74 -17.29 15.28
N ASP A 425 10.62 -18.03 15.96
CA ASP A 425 11.98 -17.57 16.22
C ASP A 425 12.87 -17.58 14.97
N SER A 426 12.53 -18.38 13.95
CA SER A 426 13.20 -18.34 12.63
C SER A 426 12.88 -17.05 11.86
N LEU A 427 11.69 -16.47 12.07
CA LEU A 427 11.31 -15.18 11.49
C LEU A 427 12.09 -14.02 12.13
N LYS A 428 12.14 -14.01 13.47
CA LYS A 428 12.91 -13.05 14.26
C LYS A 428 13.25 -13.69 15.60
N SER A 429 14.52 -13.65 15.98
CA SER A 429 14.97 -14.18 17.26
C SER A 429 14.19 -13.57 18.43
N GLY A 430 13.57 -14.42 19.25
CA GLY A 430 12.80 -14.01 20.43
C GLY A 430 11.35 -13.58 20.16
N LEU A 431 10.88 -13.68 18.91
CA LEU A 431 9.51 -13.30 18.54
C LEU A 431 8.45 -14.10 19.32
N PHE A 432 8.71 -15.38 19.59
CA PHE A 432 7.78 -16.20 20.37
C PHE A 432 7.60 -15.66 21.81
N GLU A 433 8.69 -15.22 22.43
CA GLU A 433 8.66 -14.63 23.77
C GLU A 433 7.97 -13.26 23.77
N GLU A 434 8.19 -12.47 22.73
CA GLU A 434 7.57 -11.15 22.50
C GLU A 434 6.05 -11.26 22.34
N LEU A 435 5.55 -12.19 21.51
CA LEU A 435 4.12 -12.29 21.17
C LEU A 435 3.29 -13.07 22.19
N PHE A 436 3.83 -14.14 22.78
CA PHE A 436 3.00 -15.09 23.55
C PHE A 436 3.33 -15.13 25.05
N ILE A 437 4.56 -14.84 25.46
CA ILE A 437 4.98 -15.05 26.87
C ILE A 437 5.00 -13.73 27.64
N SER A 438 5.64 -12.70 27.09
CA SER A 438 5.77 -11.39 27.74
C SER A 438 4.40 -10.77 28.05
N PRO A 439 3.42 -10.77 27.11
CA PRO A 439 2.09 -10.20 27.36
C PRO A 439 1.35 -10.90 28.51
N LEU A 440 1.43 -12.24 28.56
CA LEU A 440 0.84 -13.02 29.66
C LEU A 440 1.44 -12.64 31.01
N LEU A 441 2.77 -12.46 31.08
CA LEU A 441 3.45 -12.14 32.33
C LEU A 441 3.17 -10.72 32.83
N VAL A 442 2.83 -9.78 31.93
CA VAL A 442 2.44 -8.40 32.25
C VAL A 442 0.95 -8.31 32.61
N ASN A 443 0.12 -9.24 32.16
CA ASN A 443 -1.32 -9.24 32.44
C ASN A 443 -1.61 -9.28 33.95
N LYS A 444 -2.29 -8.22 34.44
CA LYS A 444 -2.62 -8.03 35.87
C LYS A 444 -3.58 -9.09 36.44
N TYR A 445 -4.29 -9.83 35.58
CA TYR A 445 -5.21 -10.89 35.96
C TYR A 445 -4.57 -12.27 36.03
N LEU A 446 -3.28 -12.40 35.69
CA LEU A 446 -2.60 -13.69 35.76
C LEU A 446 -2.32 -14.09 37.21
N THR A 447 -2.88 -15.22 37.64
CA THR A 447 -2.72 -15.72 39.02
C THR A 447 -1.26 -16.09 39.31
N SER A 448 -0.88 -16.13 40.60
CA SER A 448 0.48 -16.56 40.99
C SER A 448 0.84 -17.96 40.49
N PHE A 449 -0.14 -18.87 40.42
CA PHE A 449 0.02 -20.21 39.87
C PHE A 449 0.10 -20.18 38.34
N GLY A 450 -0.75 -19.40 37.65
CA GLY A 450 -0.66 -19.17 36.21
C GLY A 450 0.71 -18.61 35.78
N ARG A 451 1.23 -17.61 36.51
CA ARG A 451 2.56 -17.03 36.27
C ARG A 451 3.68 -18.06 36.45
N ARG A 452 3.55 -18.97 37.42
CA ARG A 452 4.50 -20.07 37.64
C ARG A 452 4.40 -21.12 36.53
N ARG A 453 3.18 -21.45 36.05
CA ARG A 453 2.95 -22.35 34.90
C ARG A 453 3.60 -21.80 33.63
N VAL A 454 3.35 -20.54 33.28
CA VAL A 454 3.93 -19.88 32.09
C VAL A 454 5.46 -19.85 32.15
N LYS A 455 6.06 -19.49 33.30
CA LYS A 455 7.53 -19.49 33.46
C LYS A 455 8.14 -20.88 33.32
N ILE A 456 7.51 -21.90 33.89
CA ILE A 456 7.99 -23.30 33.81
C ILE A 456 7.82 -23.85 32.39
N LEU A 457 6.71 -23.53 31.73
CA LEU A 457 6.51 -23.85 30.32
C LEU A 457 7.61 -23.23 29.47
N PHE A 458 7.82 -21.91 29.59
CA PHE A 458 8.79 -21.22 28.74
C PHE A 458 10.24 -21.69 28.96
N ARG A 459 10.65 -21.84 30.23
CA ARG A 459 11.97 -22.40 30.56
C ARG A 459 12.09 -23.85 30.06
N GLY A 460 11.04 -24.65 30.25
CA GLY A 460 10.99 -26.02 29.78
C GLY A 460 11.13 -26.12 28.25
N LEU A 461 10.42 -25.28 27.50
CA LEU A 461 10.53 -25.23 26.04
C LEU A 461 11.96 -24.89 25.59
N LYS A 462 12.62 -23.91 26.25
CA LYS A 462 14.04 -23.61 26.00
C LYS A 462 14.94 -24.82 26.31
N ASN A 463 14.74 -25.46 27.46
CA ASN A 463 15.55 -26.60 27.90
C ASN A 463 15.37 -27.85 27.03
N ILE A 464 14.19 -28.08 26.44
CA ILE A 464 14.00 -29.19 25.50
C ILE A 464 14.79 -28.94 24.21
N ILE A 465 14.77 -27.71 23.69
CA ILE A 465 15.49 -27.35 22.47
C ILE A 465 17.01 -27.47 22.67
N THR A 466 17.53 -27.19 23.88
CA THR A 466 18.95 -27.38 24.22
C THR A 466 19.31 -28.83 24.61
N GLY A 467 18.33 -29.71 24.75
CA GLY A 467 18.53 -31.12 25.12
C GLY A 467 18.64 -31.39 26.63
N ASP A 468 18.41 -30.38 27.47
CA ASP A 468 18.57 -30.44 28.93
C ASP A 468 17.34 -30.96 29.68
N ALA A 469 16.18 -31.08 29.01
CA ALA A 469 14.93 -31.55 29.63
C ALA A 469 14.12 -32.44 28.68
N SER A 470 13.22 -33.24 29.25
CA SER A 470 12.28 -34.07 28.48
C SER A 470 10.84 -33.52 28.51
N ILE A 471 10.04 -33.83 27.49
CA ILE A 471 8.60 -33.49 27.45
C ILE A 471 7.87 -34.03 28.70
N ARG A 472 8.25 -35.23 29.17
CA ARG A 472 7.65 -35.85 30.37
C ARG A 472 7.92 -35.05 31.64
N GLU A 473 9.10 -34.45 31.75
CA GLU A 473 9.49 -33.64 32.90
C GLU A 473 8.70 -32.33 32.97
N ILE A 474 8.48 -31.65 31.83
CA ILE A 474 7.62 -30.46 31.78
C ILE A 474 6.18 -30.82 32.18
N LEU A 475 5.63 -31.90 31.62
CA LEU A 475 4.27 -32.35 31.96
C LEU A 475 4.14 -32.65 33.46
N HIS A 476 5.13 -33.32 34.04
CA HIS A 476 5.14 -33.61 35.47
C HIS A 476 5.17 -32.31 36.30
N ASN A 477 6.02 -31.36 35.93
CA ASN A 477 6.14 -30.09 36.64
C ASN A 477 4.88 -29.22 36.52
N LEU A 478 4.25 -29.16 35.34
CA LEU A 478 2.99 -28.43 35.15
C LEU A 478 1.85 -29.07 35.92
N LYS A 479 1.75 -30.41 35.90
CA LYS A 479 0.75 -31.16 36.68
C LYS A 479 0.91 -30.93 38.18
N LYS A 480 2.15 -30.94 38.67
CA LYS A 480 2.44 -30.65 40.08
C LYS A 480 1.92 -29.27 40.51
N ILE A 481 2.08 -28.24 39.67
CA ILE A 481 1.55 -26.89 39.96
C ILE A 481 0.02 -26.89 39.96
N ALA A 482 -0.61 -27.57 39.01
CA ALA A 482 -2.07 -27.67 38.93
C ALA A 482 -2.64 -28.40 40.16
N ASP A 483 -2.00 -29.48 40.60
CA ASP A 483 -2.37 -30.20 41.82
C ASP A 483 -2.18 -29.32 43.08
N GLU A 484 -1.07 -28.56 43.16
CA GLU A 484 -0.83 -27.57 44.22
C GLU A 484 -1.90 -26.47 44.24
N GLU A 485 -2.28 -25.93 43.07
CA GLU A 485 -3.33 -24.90 42.91
C GLU A 485 -4.70 -25.42 43.36
N LYS A 486 -5.04 -26.65 43.00
CA LYS A 486 -6.29 -27.30 43.43
C LYS A 486 -6.36 -27.47 44.96
N ILE A 487 -5.27 -27.91 45.59
CA ILE A 487 -5.20 -28.04 47.05
C ILE A 487 -5.29 -26.66 47.72
N TYR A 488 -4.61 -25.66 47.16
CA TYR A 488 -4.66 -24.29 47.64
C TYR A 488 -6.10 -23.72 47.62
N GLN A 489 -6.83 -23.88 46.52
CA GLN A 489 -8.21 -23.37 46.39
C GLN A 489 -9.16 -24.04 47.39
N ILE A 490 -9.10 -25.37 47.52
CA ILE A 490 -9.92 -26.10 48.52
C ILE A 490 -9.65 -25.58 49.92
N MET A 491 -8.39 -25.33 50.24
CA MET A 491 -8.00 -24.84 51.56
C MET A 491 -8.43 -23.38 51.79
N LEU A 492 -8.30 -22.52 50.77
CA LEU A 492 -8.78 -21.14 50.82
C LEU A 492 -10.30 -21.06 50.98
N MET A 493 -11.07 -21.94 50.33
CA MET A 493 -12.52 -22.08 50.54
C MET A 493 -12.83 -22.48 51.98
N SER A 494 -12.18 -23.54 52.50
CA SER A 494 -12.42 -24.03 53.87
C SER A 494 -12.07 -22.99 54.95
N LEU A 495 -10.99 -22.22 54.76
CA LEU A 495 -10.64 -21.15 55.68
C LEU A 495 -11.63 -19.97 55.60
N ASN A 496 -12.11 -19.62 54.40
CA ASN A 496 -13.05 -18.52 54.21
C ASN A 496 -14.42 -18.78 54.84
N GLU A 497 -14.92 -20.02 54.78
CA GLU A 497 -16.20 -20.39 55.42
C GLU A 497 -16.19 -20.16 56.94
N ARG A 498 -15.00 -20.18 57.56
CA ARG A 498 -14.82 -20.07 59.03
C ARG A 498 -13.97 -18.88 59.44
N ILE A 499 -13.83 -17.90 58.56
CA ILE A 499 -12.88 -16.79 58.75
C ILE A 499 -13.14 -16.04 60.06
N LYS A 500 -14.40 -15.85 60.47
CA LYS A 500 -14.77 -15.15 61.71
C LYS A 500 -14.28 -15.86 62.98
N ASP A 501 -14.31 -17.19 62.99
CA ASP A 501 -13.98 -18.00 64.17
C ASP A 501 -12.48 -18.31 64.24
N ILE A 502 -11.83 -18.40 63.07
CA ILE A 502 -10.45 -18.82 62.93
C ILE A 502 -9.47 -17.64 62.97
N TYR A 503 -9.86 -16.44 62.50
CA TYR A 503 -8.94 -15.31 62.35
C TYR A 503 -8.13 -14.95 63.61
N PRO A 504 -8.71 -14.86 64.82
CA PRO A 504 -7.95 -14.58 66.04
C PRO A 504 -6.91 -15.67 66.39
N ARG A 505 -7.16 -16.92 65.96
CA ARG A 505 -6.27 -18.06 66.20
C ARG A 505 -5.11 -18.13 65.20
N LEU A 506 -5.19 -17.43 64.07
CA LEU A 506 -4.14 -17.39 63.04
C LEU A 506 -2.92 -16.54 63.43
N ASP A 507 -2.98 -15.79 64.53
CA ASP A 507 -1.85 -14.99 65.01
C ASP A 507 -0.87 -15.78 65.89
N THR A 508 -1.30 -16.88 66.51
CA THR A 508 -0.45 -17.71 67.35
C THR A 508 0.02 -18.98 66.63
N LYS A 509 1.25 -19.44 66.92
CA LYS A 509 1.77 -20.70 66.35
C LYS A 509 0.94 -21.92 66.76
N THR A 510 0.45 -21.93 68.00
CA THR A 510 -0.41 -22.99 68.53
C THR A 510 -1.78 -22.99 67.84
N GLY A 511 -2.41 -21.82 67.69
CA GLY A 511 -3.69 -21.69 67.01
C GLY A 511 -3.63 -22.07 65.53
N ARG A 512 -2.54 -21.73 64.81
CA ARG A 512 -2.31 -22.20 63.43
C ARG A 512 -2.23 -23.73 63.34
N ALA A 513 -1.56 -24.36 64.31
CA ALA A 513 -1.43 -25.83 64.33
C ALA A 513 -2.77 -26.52 64.59
N GLU A 514 -3.59 -25.98 65.50
CA GLU A 514 -4.94 -26.46 65.81
C GLU A 514 -5.87 -26.35 64.59
N VAL A 515 -5.92 -25.16 63.97
CA VAL A 515 -6.73 -24.91 62.77
C VAL A 515 -6.34 -25.84 61.64
N ARG A 516 -5.04 -26.07 61.45
CA ARG A 516 -4.56 -27.01 60.42
C ARG A 516 -4.99 -28.45 60.73
N MET A 517 -4.91 -28.89 61.99
CA MET A 517 -5.37 -30.23 62.38
C MET A 517 -6.87 -30.42 62.18
N GLU A 518 -7.68 -29.38 62.44
CA GLU A 518 -9.12 -29.39 62.19
C GLU A 518 -9.43 -29.55 60.70
N ILE A 519 -8.75 -28.79 59.84
CA ILE A 519 -8.93 -28.87 58.37
C ILE A 519 -8.40 -30.21 57.83
N ASP A 520 -7.27 -30.71 58.34
CA ASP A 520 -6.73 -32.03 57.96
C ASP A 520 -7.75 -33.14 58.27
N LYS A 521 -8.39 -33.11 59.46
CA LYS A 521 -9.45 -34.08 59.82
C LYS A 521 -10.67 -33.98 58.90
N GLU A 522 -11.07 -32.77 58.54
CA GLU A 522 -12.20 -32.55 57.64
C GLU A 522 -11.93 -33.05 56.22
N LEU A 523 -10.77 -32.71 55.65
CA LEU A 523 -10.39 -33.12 54.30
C LEU A 523 -10.16 -34.63 54.20
N ALA A 524 -9.66 -35.24 55.28
CA ALA A 524 -9.57 -36.70 55.41
C ALA A 524 -10.96 -37.34 55.45
N GLY A 525 -11.90 -36.76 56.22
CA GLY A 525 -13.29 -37.20 56.28
C GLY A 525 -14.03 -37.10 54.94
N LYS A 526 -13.71 -36.08 54.13
CA LYS A 526 -14.24 -35.89 52.77
C LYS A 526 -13.51 -36.73 51.70
N ARG A 527 -12.51 -37.54 52.06
CA ARG A 527 -11.65 -38.33 51.15
C ARG A 527 -10.93 -37.50 50.07
N ILE A 528 -10.68 -36.21 50.34
CA ILE A 528 -10.05 -35.30 49.39
C ILE A 528 -8.53 -35.34 49.52
N LEU A 529 -8.02 -35.29 50.77
CA LEU A 529 -6.58 -35.28 51.06
C LEU A 529 -6.33 -35.82 52.47
N ASN A 530 -5.25 -36.59 52.67
CA ASN A 530 -4.90 -37.13 53.99
C ASN A 530 -4.13 -36.13 54.87
N ARG A 531 -3.34 -35.24 54.26
CA ARG A 531 -2.55 -34.24 54.99
C ARG A 531 -2.17 -33.05 54.10
N ILE A 532 -2.46 -31.84 54.56
CA ILE A 532 -2.15 -30.61 53.82
C ILE A 532 -0.64 -30.29 53.90
N PRO A 533 0.02 -29.95 52.77
CA PRO A 533 1.38 -29.45 52.79
C PRO A 533 1.51 -28.14 53.59
N VAL A 534 2.53 -28.07 54.47
CA VAL A 534 2.75 -26.94 55.40
C VAL A 534 2.79 -25.60 54.65
N HIS A 535 3.51 -25.55 53.53
CA HIS A 535 3.74 -24.33 52.76
C HIS A 535 2.47 -23.80 52.10
N ILE A 536 1.54 -24.68 51.68
CA ILE A 536 0.26 -24.26 51.09
C ILE A 536 -0.61 -23.63 52.18
N PHE A 537 -0.67 -24.24 53.36
CA PHE A 537 -1.38 -23.71 54.52
C PHE A 537 -0.88 -22.32 54.93
N GLU A 538 0.44 -22.15 55.14
CA GLU A 538 1.01 -20.86 55.50
C GLU A 538 0.78 -19.80 54.42
N LYS A 539 0.84 -20.17 53.13
CA LYS A 539 0.53 -19.26 52.02
C LYS A 539 -0.90 -18.73 52.11
N ALA A 540 -1.93 -19.59 52.23
CA ALA A 540 -3.30 -19.06 52.28
C ALA A 540 -3.60 -18.31 53.59
N VAL A 541 -2.95 -18.65 54.71
CA VAL A 541 -3.06 -17.84 55.93
C VAL A 541 -2.54 -16.43 55.69
N ILE A 542 -1.40 -16.27 55.00
CA ILE A 542 -0.86 -14.96 54.63
C ILE A 542 -1.82 -14.24 53.68
N ASP A 543 -2.32 -14.93 52.66
CA ASP A 543 -3.20 -14.33 51.65
C ASP A 543 -4.55 -13.90 52.26
N ILE A 544 -5.12 -14.69 53.17
CA ILE A 544 -6.31 -14.30 53.96
C ILE A 544 -6.02 -13.08 54.85
N LYS A 545 -4.85 -12.99 55.49
CA LYS A 545 -4.50 -11.81 56.28
C LYS A 545 -4.42 -10.55 55.41
N LYS A 546 -3.80 -10.65 54.23
CA LYS A 546 -3.74 -9.56 53.25
C LYS A 546 -5.14 -9.19 52.75
N GLU A 547 -5.99 -10.17 52.46
CA GLU A 547 -7.39 -9.96 52.04
C GLU A 547 -8.19 -9.21 53.12
N VAL A 548 -8.13 -9.68 54.36
CA VAL A 548 -8.83 -9.04 55.49
C VAL A 548 -8.30 -7.62 55.74
N PHE A 549 -6.99 -7.41 55.62
CA PHE A 549 -6.41 -6.08 55.71
C PHE A 549 -6.91 -5.17 54.57
N TYR A 550 -6.92 -5.68 53.34
CA TYR A 550 -7.38 -4.96 52.15
C TYR A 550 -8.83 -4.50 52.29
N ILE A 551 -9.75 -5.44 52.53
CA ILE A 551 -11.20 -5.17 52.58
C ILE A 551 -11.59 -4.27 53.76
N ASN A 552 -10.89 -4.35 54.90
CA ASN A 552 -11.23 -3.57 56.08
C ASN A 552 -10.51 -2.22 56.19
N HIS A 553 -9.34 -2.05 55.57
CA HIS A 553 -8.50 -0.85 55.75
C HIS A 553 -8.15 -0.12 54.46
N VAL A 554 -7.76 -0.84 53.40
CA VAL A 554 -7.25 -0.23 52.16
C VAL A 554 -8.41 0.15 51.24
N PHE A 555 -9.24 -0.83 50.87
CA PHE A 555 -10.36 -0.62 49.96
C PHE A 555 -11.36 0.45 50.45
N PRO A 556 -11.76 0.50 51.75
CA PRO A 556 -12.64 1.56 52.23
C PRO A 556 -12.04 2.96 52.13
N LYS A 557 -10.70 3.11 52.26
CA LYS A 557 -10.02 4.39 52.07
C LYS A 557 -9.95 4.77 50.59
N ALA A 558 -9.63 3.80 49.73
CA ALA A 558 -9.60 3.99 48.28
C ALA A 558 -10.97 4.46 47.76
N VAL A 559 -12.06 3.81 48.17
CA VAL A 559 -13.43 4.19 47.81
C VAL A 559 -13.82 5.55 48.38
N LYS A 560 -13.45 5.86 49.63
CA LYS A 560 -13.79 7.15 50.26
C LYS A 560 -13.09 8.34 49.58
N ASN A 561 -11.85 8.14 49.13
CA ASN A 561 -11.01 9.20 48.58
C ASN A 561 -10.97 9.21 47.04
N ASN A 562 -11.69 8.29 46.38
CA ASN A 562 -11.60 8.02 44.94
C ASN A 562 -10.14 7.79 44.46
N ASP A 563 -9.35 7.09 45.26
CA ASP A 563 -7.92 6.88 45.02
C ASP A 563 -7.67 5.52 44.36
N SER A 564 -7.66 5.51 43.02
CA SER A 564 -7.35 4.32 42.21
C SER A 564 -5.90 3.85 42.37
N GLY A 565 -4.98 4.79 42.63
CA GLY A 565 -3.56 4.50 42.84
C GLY A 565 -3.32 3.63 44.07
N LEU A 566 -3.95 3.94 45.21
CA LEU A 566 -3.84 3.16 46.44
C LEU A 566 -4.35 1.71 46.28
N ARG A 567 -5.40 1.52 45.46
CA ARG A 567 -5.92 0.20 45.11
C ARG A 567 -4.91 -0.57 44.26
N GLU A 568 -4.46 0.02 43.16
CA GLU A 568 -3.54 -0.65 42.23
C GLU A 568 -2.20 -0.98 42.90
N ASP A 569 -1.62 -0.06 43.68
CA ASP A 569 -0.36 -0.28 44.40
C ASP A 569 -0.46 -1.45 45.40
N PHE A 570 -1.58 -1.57 46.13
CA PHE A 570 -1.76 -2.71 47.03
C PHE A 570 -1.93 -4.02 46.25
N LEU A 571 -2.71 -4.03 45.17
CA LEU A 571 -2.95 -5.24 44.37
C LEU A 571 -1.66 -5.74 43.71
N GLU A 572 -0.86 -4.84 43.12
CA GLU A 572 0.41 -5.17 42.48
C GLU A 572 1.44 -5.74 43.48
N ASN A 573 1.50 -5.21 44.71
CA ASN A 573 2.47 -5.65 45.72
C ASN A 573 1.99 -6.83 46.59
N SER A 574 0.67 -7.01 46.75
CA SER A 574 0.12 -8.05 47.64
C SER A 574 0.24 -9.46 47.06
N GLY A 575 0.24 -9.59 45.73
CA GLY A 575 0.23 -10.89 45.03
C GLY A 575 -1.09 -11.65 45.17
N LEU A 576 -2.16 -10.97 45.62
CA LEU A 576 -3.51 -11.52 45.67
C LEU A 576 -4.07 -11.68 44.25
N ASP A 577 -4.93 -12.68 44.08
CA ASP A 577 -5.64 -12.89 42.82
C ASP A 577 -6.66 -11.77 42.59
N ARG A 578 -6.50 -11.02 41.50
CA ARG A 578 -7.33 -9.86 41.18
C ARG A 578 -8.79 -10.23 40.95
N PHE A 579 -9.09 -11.34 40.27
CA PHE A 579 -10.48 -11.78 40.06
C PHE A 579 -11.18 -12.11 41.37
N TYR A 580 -10.43 -12.73 42.27
CA TYR A 580 -10.92 -13.08 43.60
C TYR A 580 -11.18 -11.82 44.44
N VAL A 581 -10.24 -10.88 44.46
CA VAL A 581 -10.39 -9.61 45.21
C VAL A 581 -11.53 -8.75 44.66
N GLU A 582 -11.65 -8.60 43.34
CA GLU A 582 -12.76 -7.85 42.72
C GLU A 582 -14.13 -8.46 43.05
N SER A 583 -14.21 -9.77 43.23
CA SER A 583 -15.43 -10.43 43.70
C SER A 583 -15.76 -10.09 45.15
N LYS A 584 -14.76 -9.90 46.01
CA LYS A 584 -14.92 -9.43 47.40
C LYS A 584 -15.23 -7.94 47.49
N GLU A 585 -14.66 -7.12 46.61
CA GLU A 585 -15.00 -5.70 46.46
C GLU A 585 -16.48 -5.54 46.13
N ARG A 586 -16.99 -6.34 45.18
CA ARG A 586 -18.43 -6.40 44.85
C ARG A 586 -19.29 -6.75 46.06
N GLU A 587 -18.88 -7.75 46.84
CA GLU A 587 -19.59 -8.15 48.07
C GLU A 587 -19.61 -7.00 49.10
N TYR A 588 -18.48 -6.30 49.27
CA TYR A 588 -18.36 -5.15 50.17
C TYR A 588 -19.29 -4.01 49.77
N LEU A 589 -19.26 -3.59 48.50
CA LEU A 589 -20.09 -2.50 47.99
C LEU A 589 -21.58 -2.82 48.13
N LYS A 590 -21.97 -4.06 47.79
CA LYS A 590 -23.35 -4.55 47.95
C LYS A 590 -23.80 -4.48 49.40
N LYS A 591 -22.94 -4.86 50.36
CA LYS A 591 -23.24 -4.82 51.80
C LYS A 591 -23.34 -3.39 52.34
N LYS A 592 -22.65 -2.43 51.73
CA LYS A 592 -22.64 -1.02 52.12
C LYS A 592 -23.62 -0.14 51.33
N GLY A 593 -24.31 -0.69 50.33
CA GLY A 593 -25.26 0.03 49.50
C GLY A 593 -24.61 1.06 48.56
N ILE A 594 -23.32 0.87 48.23
CA ILE A 594 -22.57 1.77 47.34
C ILE A 594 -22.76 1.27 45.88
N PRO A 595 -23.07 2.15 44.91
CA PRO A 595 -23.24 1.77 43.52
C PRO A 595 -21.92 1.28 42.90
N TYR A 596 -22.03 0.30 42.00
CA TYR A 596 -20.87 -0.32 41.35
C TYR A 596 -20.13 0.63 40.40
N SER A 597 -20.79 1.68 39.92
CA SER A 597 -20.21 2.70 39.03
C SER A 597 -18.96 3.38 39.62
N VAL A 598 -18.82 3.40 40.95
CA VAL A 598 -17.62 3.94 41.61
C VAL A 598 -16.36 3.13 41.26
N ILE A 599 -16.48 1.82 41.04
CA ILE A 599 -15.35 1.01 40.56
C ILE A 599 -15.10 1.27 39.07
N ASP A 600 -16.14 1.42 38.25
CA ASP A 600 -15.99 1.70 36.82
C ASP A 600 -15.32 3.07 36.58
N ASP A 601 -15.64 4.06 37.41
CA ASP A 601 -14.99 5.39 37.41
C ASP A 601 -13.51 5.30 37.85
N MET A 602 -13.18 4.48 38.86
CA MET A 602 -11.79 4.23 39.28
C MET A 602 -10.98 3.41 38.26
N MET A 603 -11.62 2.53 37.50
CA MET A 603 -11.01 1.68 36.47
C MET A 603 -10.81 2.44 35.14
N SER A 604 -11.60 3.47 34.87
CA SER A 604 -11.47 4.31 33.66
C SER A 604 -10.39 5.38 33.80
N GLU A 605 -10.16 5.95 34.99
CA GLU A 605 -9.02 6.86 35.24
C GLU A 605 -7.65 6.17 35.16
N SER A 606 -7.57 4.87 35.49
CA SER A 606 -6.34 4.08 35.38
C SER A 606 -6.04 3.60 33.95
N ALA A 607 -7.04 3.60 33.06
CA ALA A 607 -6.86 3.34 31.63
C ALA A 607 -6.31 4.54 30.84
N GLY A 608 -6.32 5.75 31.43
CA GLY A 608 -5.83 6.99 30.81
C GLY A 608 -4.32 7.25 30.96
N LEU A 609 -3.55 6.33 31.55
CA LEU A 609 -2.13 6.48 31.86
C LEU A 609 -1.24 5.31 31.36
N VAL A 610 -1.63 4.64 30.27
CA VAL A 610 -0.75 3.71 29.52
C VAL A 610 -0.55 4.17 28.10
#